data_AF-A0A7S1N5C4-F1
#
_entry.id   AF-A0A7S1N5C4-F1
#
_cell.length_a   1.000
_cell.length_b   1.000
_cell.length_c   1.000
_cell.angle_alpha   90.00
_cell.angle_beta   90.00
_cell.angle_gamma   90.00
#
_symmetry.space_group_name_H-M   'P 1'
#
loop_
_entity.id
_entity.type
_entity.pdbx_description
1 polymer ?
#
loop_
_entity_poly.entity_id
_entity_poly.type
_entity_poly.pdbx_seq_one_letter_code
_entity_poly.pdbx_strand_id
1 'polypeptide(L)'
;AHVMGSLPRLGAHGGRAAAEGAVDEKMGPVDAVVVQQYVLSSRPLVVRGGAAEWATSGRWHDDAALAAHCGGCHLNVELATQEDPRRENYSAKSRDMPIADFVAGYRSNPWYAFSPVPGPLLDDLPLPPELASRGTLAALQSVDLWWSRGGTVGCLHFDLSDNLHCQVAGRKDWVLFPPAEASHLHF
;
A
#
# COMPACT_ATOMS: atom_id res chain seq x y z
N ALA A 1 31.58 -27.05 33.76
CA ALA A 1 30.13 -27.30 33.71
C ALA A 1 29.58 -26.58 32.49
N HIS A 2 29.19 -27.34 31.46
CA HIS A 2 28.54 -26.80 30.26
C HIS A 2 27.07 -26.55 30.59
N VAL A 3 26.61 -25.30 30.42
CA VAL A 3 25.18 -25.00 30.33
C VAL A 3 24.88 -24.81 28.85
N MET A 4 24.20 -25.78 28.25
CA MET A 4 23.58 -25.64 26.94
C MET A 4 22.55 -24.51 27.03
N GLY A 5 22.79 -23.41 26.31
CA GLY A 5 21.74 -22.44 26.01
C GLY A 5 20.67 -23.14 25.19
N SER A 6 19.44 -23.16 25.69
CA SER A 6 18.29 -23.66 24.94
C SER A 6 18.14 -22.86 23.65
N LEU A 7 18.10 -23.54 22.51
CA LEU A 7 17.70 -22.94 21.24
C LEU A 7 16.35 -22.20 21.41
N PRO A 8 16.21 -20.96 20.89
CA PRO A 8 14.92 -20.29 20.89
C PRO A 8 13.90 -21.11 20.10
N ARG A 9 12.65 -21.15 20.60
CA ARG A 9 11.56 -21.86 19.95
C ARG A 9 11.24 -21.21 18.59
N LEU A 10 10.95 -22.05 17.59
CA LEU A 10 10.41 -21.64 16.30
C LEU A 10 9.20 -20.71 16.54
N GLY A 11 9.23 -19.48 15.99
CA GLY A 11 8.15 -18.50 16.16
C GLY A 11 8.35 -17.45 17.28
N ALA A 12 9.53 -17.35 17.89
CA ALA A 12 9.84 -16.29 18.88
C ALA A 12 10.00 -14.87 18.29
N HIS A 13 9.65 -14.65 17.02
CA HIS A 13 9.82 -13.37 16.30
C HIS A 13 8.64 -12.39 16.47
N GLY A 14 7.68 -12.69 17.34
CA GLY A 14 6.50 -11.84 17.58
C GLY A 14 6.77 -10.52 18.30
N GLY A 15 8.01 -10.27 18.74
CA GLY A 15 8.46 -8.94 19.11
C GLY A 15 8.97 -8.22 17.86
N ARG A 16 8.52 -6.98 17.63
CA ARG A 16 8.99 -6.09 16.55
C ARG A 16 10.49 -6.30 16.32
N ALA A 17 10.85 -6.99 15.23
CA ALA A 17 12.21 -6.93 14.75
C ALA A 17 12.48 -5.46 14.42
N ALA A 18 13.55 -4.89 14.98
CA ALA A 18 14.06 -3.63 14.46
C ALA A 18 14.34 -3.83 12.97
N ALA A 19 13.95 -2.88 12.13
CA ALA A 19 14.22 -2.97 10.70
C ALA A 19 15.74 -3.19 10.51
N GLU A 20 16.11 -4.36 10.00
CA GLU A 20 17.49 -4.63 9.61
C GLU A 20 17.73 -3.92 8.27
N GLY A 21 18.36 -2.74 8.34
CA GLY A 21 18.66 -1.89 7.18
C GLY A 21 17.84 -0.60 7.17
N ALA A 22 18.52 0.54 7.09
CA ALA A 22 17.86 1.83 6.91
C ALA A 22 17.41 2.00 5.45
N VAL A 23 16.14 2.34 5.24
CA VAL A 23 15.65 2.84 3.95
C VAL A 23 16.04 4.32 3.86
N ASP A 24 16.51 4.78 2.69
CA ASP A 24 16.82 6.19 2.49
C ASP A 24 15.54 7.02 2.66
N GLU A 25 15.67 8.18 3.30
CA GLU A 25 14.56 9.13 3.46
C GLU A 25 14.94 10.50 2.91
N LYS A 26 13.99 11.14 2.22
CA LYS A 26 14.10 12.53 1.76
C LYS A 26 12.83 13.29 2.11
N MET A 27 12.97 14.57 2.44
CA MET A 27 11.82 15.46 2.52
C MET A 27 11.36 15.83 1.11
N GLY A 28 10.05 15.75 0.87
CA GLY A 28 9.44 16.13 -0.40
C GLY A 28 9.27 17.64 -0.57
N PRO A 29 8.92 18.09 -1.80
CA PRO A 29 8.82 17.26 -3.00
C PRO A 29 10.20 16.82 -3.51
N VAL A 30 10.28 15.66 -4.17
CA VAL A 30 11.48 15.27 -4.94
C VAL A 30 11.14 15.22 -6.42
N ASP A 31 12.09 15.58 -7.28
CA ASP A 31 11.86 15.55 -8.72
C ASP A 31 12.03 14.15 -9.31
N ALA A 32 11.59 14.00 -10.56
CA ALA A 32 11.72 12.75 -11.30
C ALA A 32 13.19 12.30 -11.51
N VAL A 33 14.18 13.20 -11.46
CA VAL A 33 15.60 12.84 -11.60
C VAL A 33 16.06 12.08 -10.36
N VAL A 34 15.70 12.56 -9.18
CA VAL A 34 15.97 11.85 -7.93
C VAL A 34 15.31 10.48 -7.95
N VAL A 35 14.01 10.40 -8.30
CA VAL A 35 13.29 9.11 -8.38
C VAL A 35 13.97 8.15 -9.35
N GLN A 36 14.37 8.63 -10.54
CA GLN A 36 15.04 7.81 -11.54
C GLN A 36 16.36 7.21 -11.03
N GLN A 37 17.11 7.92 -10.18
CA GLN A 37 18.33 7.38 -9.56
C GLN A 37 18.04 6.19 -8.64
N TYR A 38 16.95 6.25 -7.88
CA TYR A 38 16.52 5.15 -7.00
C TYR A 38 15.99 3.96 -7.80
N VAL A 39 15.22 4.20 -8.86
CA VAL A 39 14.77 3.17 -9.81
C VAL A 39 15.97 2.44 -10.43
N LEU A 40 16.94 3.18 -10.99
CA LEU A 40 18.12 2.60 -11.63
C LEU A 40 19.05 1.84 -10.68
N SER A 41 18.98 2.11 -9.38
CA SER A 41 19.77 1.41 -8.37
C SER A 41 19.01 0.29 -7.65
N SER A 42 17.73 0.09 -7.98
CA SER A 42 16.83 -0.86 -7.29
C SER A 42 16.83 -0.67 -5.77
N ARG A 43 16.87 0.59 -5.31
CA ARG A 43 16.86 0.94 -3.89
C ARG A 43 15.54 1.62 -3.52
N PRO A 44 14.90 1.24 -2.40
CA PRO A 44 13.70 1.93 -1.93
C PRO A 44 14.05 3.34 -1.40
N LEU A 45 13.09 4.26 -1.54
CA LEU A 45 13.15 5.63 -1.02
C LEU A 45 11.82 5.95 -0.32
N VAL A 46 11.89 6.56 0.87
CA VAL A 46 10.74 7.21 1.51
C VAL A 46 10.80 8.71 1.27
N VAL A 47 9.78 9.26 0.62
CA VAL A 47 9.60 10.70 0.45
C VAL A 47 8.63 11.23 1.52
N ARG A 48 9.19 11.77 2.59
CA ARG A 48 8.44 12.36 3.71
C ARG A 48 7.72 13.64 3.23
N GLY A 49 6.40 13.69 3.39
CA GLY A 49 5.59 14.84 2.97
C GLY A 49 5.22 14.87 1.49
N GLY A 50 5.63 13.88 0.68
CA GLY A 50 5.32 13.84 -0.77
C GLY A 50 3.82 13.74 -1.08
N ALA A 51 3.04 13.11 -0.20
CA ALA A 51 1.58 13.01 -0.32
C ALA A 51 0.82 14.01 0.58
N ALA A 52 1.48 15.04 1.11
CA ALA A 52 0.86 15.98 2.04
C ALA A 52 -0.35 16.69 1.42
N GLU A 53 -0.24 17.11 0.16
CA GLU A 53 -1.33 17.77 -0.57
C GLU A 53 -2.52 16.84 -0.82
N TRP A 54 -2.26 15.54 -0.98
CA TRP A 54 -3.30 14.52 -1.20
C TRP A 54 -4.18 14.36 0.04
N ALA A 55 -3.56 14.31 1.22
CA ALA A 55 -4.27 14.23 2.49
C ALA A 55 -5.09 15.50 2.80
N THR A 56 -4.73 16.63 2.18
CA THR A 56 -5.41 17.92 2.35
C THR A 56 -6.32 18.30 1.18
N SER A 57 -6.52 17.40 0.21
CA SER A 57 -7.57 17.53 -0.81
C SER A 57 -8.92 17.63 -0.08
N GLY A 58 -9.38 18.86 0.16
CA GLY A 58 -10.56 19.12 1.00
C GLY A 58 -11.85 18.46 0.53
N ARG A 59 -11.83 17.86 -0.67
CA ARG A 59 -12.96 17.14 -1.29
C ARG A 59 -13.22 15.76 -0.67
N TRP A 60 -12.21 15.10 -0.10
CA TRP A 60 -12.36 13.76 0.47
C TRP A 60 -11.37 13.46 1.61
N HIS A 61 -11.35 14.36 2.60
CA HIS A 61 -10.48 14.31 3.77
C HIS A 61 -10.91 13.32 4.85
N ASP A 62 -12.16 12.82 4.80
CA ASP A 62 -12.68 11.78 5.69
C ASP A 62 -13.73 10.89 4.99
N ASP A 63 -14.18 9.86 5.71
CA ASP A 63 -15.18 8.89 5.27
C ASP A 63 -16.49 9.56 4.77
N ALA A 64 -16.97 10.59 5.47
CA ALA A 64 -18.24 11.25 5.15
C ALA A 64 -18.11 12.17 3.93
N ALA A 65 -17.02 12.93 3.85
CA ALA A 65 -16.70 13.78 2.71
C ALA A 65 -16.51 12.93 1.44
N LEU A 66 -15.80 11.80 1.54
CA LEU A 66 -15.62 10.91 0.40
C LEU A 66 -16.94 10.29 -0.06
N ALA A 67 -17.77 9.80 0.86
CA ALA A 67 -19.08 9.25 0.51
C ALA A 67 -20.00 10.30 -0.12
N ALA A 68 -19.92 11.57 0.31
CA ALA A 68 -20.65 12.66 -0.31
C ALA A 68 -20.13 13.01 -1.72
N HIS A 69 -18.82 12.94 -1.93
CA HIS A 69 -18.19 13.31 -3.20
C HIS A 69 -18.30 12.22 -4.27
N CYS A 70 -18.01 10.95 -3.92
CA CYS A 70 -17.91 9.82 -4.85
C CYS A 70 -18.64 8.57 -4.32
N GLY A 71 -19.68 8.72 -3.49
CA GLY A 71 -20.36 7.57 -2.86
C GLY A 71 -20.96 6.56 -3.84
N GLY A 72 -21.36 7.01 -5.03
CA GLY A 72 -21.86 6.15 -6.11
C GLY A 72 -20.76 5.55 -7.01
N CYS A 73 -19.50 5.91 -6.79
CA CYS A 73 -18.38 5.30 -7.47
C CYS A 73 -18.15 3.88 -6.92
N HIS A 74 -17.69 2.95 -7.75
CA HIS A 74 -17.52 1.57 -7.35
C HIS A 74 -16.06 1.23 -7.04
N LEU A 75 -15.88 0.30 -6.10
CA LEU A 75 -14.63 -0.33 -5.73
C LEU A 75 -14.75 -1.84 -5.93
N ASN A 76 -13.68 -2.47 -6.41
CA ASN A 76 -13.50 -3.90 -6.23
C ASN A 76 -13.04 -4.17 -4.79
N VAL A 77 -13.83 -4.95 -4.05
CA VAL A 77 -13.62 -5.19 -2.63
C VAL A 77 -13.53 -6.68 -2.35
N GLU A 78 -12.38 -7.12 -1.86
CA GLU A 78 -12.21 -8.45 -1.29
C GLU A 78 -12.99 -8.54 0.03
N LEU A 79 -13.80 -9.60 0.16
CA LEU A 79 -14.68 -9.78 1.33
C LEU A 79 -13.95 -10.36 2.55
N ALA A 80 -12.77 -10.95 2.31
CA ALA A 80 -11.84 -11.44 3.31
C ALA A 80 -10.43 -11.46 2.71
N THR A 81 -9.42 -11.08 3.50
CA THR A 81 -8.02 -11.07 3.04
C THR A 81 -7.51 -12.48 2.78
N GLN A 82 -6.36 -12.60 2.11
CA GLN A 82 -5.78 -13.90 1.77
C GLN A 82 -5.48 -14.76 3.02
N GLU A 83 -5.17 -14.11 4.14
CA GLU A 83 -4.81 -14.73 5.40
C GLU A 83 -6.02 -15.06 6.29
N ASP A 84 -7.21 -14.56 5.95
CA ASP A 84 -8.41 -14.87 6.73
C ASP A 84 -8.82 -16.33 6.47
N PRO A 85 -8.77 -17.23 7.47
CA PRO A 85 -9.13 -18.63 7.28
C PRO A 85 -10.61 -18.81 6.90
N ARG A 86 -11.43 -17.79 7.15
CA ARG A 86 -12.85 -17.78 6.73
C ARG A 86 -13.01 -17.47 5.25
N ARG A 87 -11.96 -17.07 4.52
CA ARG A 87 -12.01 -16.73 3.09
C ARG A 87 -12.66 -17.84 2.25
N GLU A 88 -12.41 -19.10 2.60
CA GLU A 88 -12.99 -20.27 1.92
C GLU A 88 -14.51 -20.41 2.14
N ASN A 89 -15.07 -19.77 3.17
CA ASN A 89 -16.51 -19.80 3.44
C ASN A 89 -17.30 -18.81 2.56
N TYR A 90 -16.62 -17.90 1.85
CA TYR A 90 -17.27 -16.92 0.99
C TYR A 90 -17.49 -17.49 -0.40
N SER A 91 -18.74 -17.47 -0.88
CA SER A 91 -19.09 -17.90 -2.24
C SER A 91 -18.50 -17.01 -3.34
N ALA A 92 -18.26 -15.73 -3.01
CA ALA A 92 -17.52 -14.77 -3.83
C ALA A 92 -16.38 -14.18 -3.00
N LYS A 93 -15.16 -14.19 -3.56
CA LYS A 93 -13.95 -13.68 -2.86
C LYS A 93 -13.86 -12.15 -2.90
N SER A 94 -14.48 -11.54 -3.91
CA SER A 94 -14.60 -10.09 -4.04
C SER A 94 -15.98 -9.70 -4.58
N ARG A 95 -16.31 -8.41 -4.47
CA ARG A 95 -17.49 -7.81 -5.08
C ARG A 95 -17.21 -6.39 -5.55
N ASP A 96 -17.93 -5.99 -6.59
CA ASP A 96 -18.10 -4.58 -6.93
C ASP A 96 -19.02 -3.93 -5.87
N MET A 97 -18.60 -2.79 -5.30
CA MET A 97 -19.31 -2.15 -4.20
C MET A 97 -19.24 -0.62 -4.28
N PRO A 98 -20.37 0.09 -4.12
CA PRO A 98 -20.36 1.55 -4.02
C PRO A 98 -19.50 2.02 -2.85
N ILE A 99 -18.77 3.13 -3.03
CA ILE A 99 -17.95 3.73 -1.96
C ILE A 99 -18.80 4.01 -0.72
N ALA A 100 -20.04 4.48 -0.88
CA ALA A 100 -20.94 4.73 0.25
C ALA A 100 -21.19 3.47 1.09
N ASP A 101 -21.43 2.33 0.44
CA ASP A 101 -21.64 1.03 1.10
C ASP A 101 -20.35 0.51 1.75
N PHE A 102 -19.22 0.69 1.07
CA PHE A 102 -17.91 0.34 1.62
C PHE A 102 -17.63 1.14 2.89
N VAL A 103 -17.75 2.47 2.83
CA VAL A 103 -17.53 3.39 3.96
C VAL A 103 -18.42 3.03 5.15
N ALA A 104 -19.69 2.68 4.90
CA ALA A 104 -20.62 2.30 5.96
C ALA A 104 -20.22 0.98 6.69
N GLY A 105 -19.47 0.09 6.02
CA GLY A 105 -19.21 -1.27 6.53
C GLY A 105 -17.77 -1.63 6.81
N TYR A 106 -16.77 -0.99 6.20
CA TYR A 106 -15.39 -1.48 6.19
C TYR A 106 -14.77 -1.57 7.58
N ARG A 107 -15.16 -0.69 8.50
CA ARG A 107 -14.65 -0.70 9.89
C ARG A 107 -15.05 -1.96 10.66
N SER A 108 -16.23 -2.50 10.36
CA SER A 108 -16.80 -3.67 11.05
C SER A 108 -16.58 -4.99 10.31
N ASN A 109 -16.14 -4.93 9.05
CA ASN A 109 -15.96 -6.09 8.19
C ASN A 109 -14.48 -6.27 7.80
N PRO A 110 -14.01 -7.48 7.49
CA PRO A 110 -12.63 -7.71 7.06
C PRO A 110 -12.40 -7.33 5.58
N TRP A 111 -13.10 -6.29 5.10
CA TRP A 111 -13.05 -5.87 3.71
C TRP A 111 -11.72 -5.20 3.38
N TYR A 112 -11.23 -5.51 2.19
CA TYR A 112 -10.03 -4.93 1.60
C TYR A 112 -10.35 -4.47 0.19
N ALA A 113 -10.46 -3.16 -0.01
CA ALA A 113 -10.61 -2.59 -1.33
C ALA A 113 -9.24 -2.56 -2.02
N PHE A 114 -9.20 -3.14 -3.22
CA PHE A 114 -8.10 -3.04 -4.16
C PHE A 114 -8.68 -2.83 -5.55
N SER A 115 -8.56 -1.61 -6.05
CA SER A 115 -9.27 -1.16 -7.25
C SER A 115 -8.50 -0.04 -7.94
N PRO A 116 -8.58 0.10 -9.26
CA PRO A 116 -8.22 1.36 -9.92
C PRO A 116 -8.93 2.52 -9.24
N VAL A 117 -8.25 3.66 -9.11
CA VAL A 117 -8.85 4.89 -8.57
C VAL A 117 -10.01 5.31 -9.48
N PRO A 118 -11.25 5.45 -8.96
CA PRO A 118 -12.37 5.93 -9.76
C PRO A 118 -12.08 7.31 -10.35
N GLY A 119 -12.52 7.54 -11.59
CA GLY A 119 -12.26 8.79 -12.34
C GLY A 119 -12.45 10.09 -11.53
N PRO A 120 -13.59 10.29 -10.84
CA PRO A 120 -13.79 11.50 -10.05
C PRO A 120 -12.78 11.70 -8.92
N LEU A 121 -12.26 10.61 -8.31
CA LEU A 121 -11.19 10.71 -7.31
C LEU A 121 -9.83 10.94 -7.98
N LEU A 122 -9.61 10.37 -9.16
CA LEU A 122 -8.38 10.56 -9.92
C LEU A 122 -8.22 12.03 -10.36
N ASP A 123 -9.30 12.68 -10.78
CA ASP A 123 -9.35 14.10 -11.14
C ASP A 123 -8.98 15.03 -9.97
N ASP A 124 -9.03 14.51 -8.73
CA ASP A 124 -8.69 15.24 -7.52
C ASP A 124 -7.23 15.07 -7.09
N LEU A 125 -6.51 14.12 -7.67
CA LEU A 125 -5.12 13.85 -7.29
C LEU A 125 -4.18 14.81 -8.04
N PRO A 126 -3.36 15.60 -7.33
CA PRO A 126 -2.33 16.38 -8.00
C PRO A 126 -1.29 15.42 -8.59
N LEU A 127 -0.82 15.71 -9.81
CA LEU A 127 0.28 14.98 -10.43
C LEU A 127 1.54 15.12 -9.55
N PRO A 128 2.07 14.03 -8.97
CA PRO A 128 3.29 14.09 -8.17
C PRO A 128 4.46 14.65 -9.00
N PRO A 129 5.27 15.57 -8.46
CA PRO A 129 6.51 16.03 -9.11
C PRO A 129 7.44 14.88 -9.54
N GLU A 130 7.40 13.78 -8.79
CA GLU A 130 8.07 12.51 -9.04
C GLU A 130 7.69 11.89 -10.40
N LEU A 131 6.45 12.12 -10.86
CA LEU A 131 5.90 11.61 -12.11
C LEU A 131 5.84 12.68 -13.22
N ALA A 132 6.21 13.93 -12.93
CA ALA A 132 6.03 15.06 -13.86
C ALA A 132 6.91 14.98 -15.12
N SER A 133 7.89 14.09 -15.16
CA SER A 133 8.67 13.82 -16.37
C SER A 133 7.79 13.18 -17.45
N ARG A 134 7.87 13.67 -18.69
CA ARG A 134 7.09 13.11 -19.82
C ARG A 134 7.32 11.62 -20.02
N GLY A 135 8.55 11.14 -19.82
CA GLY A 135 8.90 9.73 -19.97
C GLY A 135 8.25 8.87 -18.87
N THR A 136 8.34 9.33 -17.62
CA THR A 136 7.75 8.65 -16.46
C THR A 136 6.24 8.61 -16.57
N LEU A 137 5.59 9.73 -16.90
CA LEU A 137 4.14 9.80 -17.07
C LEU A 137 3.66 8.90 -18.22
N ALA A 138 4.38 8.85 -19.34
CA ALA A 138 4.04 7.97 -20.46
C ALA A 138 4.19 6.47 -20.12
N ALA A 139 4.97 6.13 -19.10
CA ALA A 139 5.16 4.77 -18.63
C ALA A 139 4.17 4.37 -17.52
N LEU A 140 3.35 5.29 -17.02
CA LEU A 140 2.37 5.01 -15.96
C LEU A 140 1.33 3.99 -16.44
N GLN A 141 1.29 2.84 -15.77
CA GLN A 141 0.40 1.73 -16.14
C GLN A 141 -0.97 1.82 -15.45
N SER A 142 -0.97 2.07 -14.14
CA SER A 142 -2.18 2.17 -13.34
C SER A 142 -2.00 3.14 -12.18
N VAL A 143 -3.12 3.66 -11.68
CA VAL A 143 -3.21 4.34 -10.39
C VAL A 143 -4.26 3.58 -9.60
N ASP A 144 -3.82 2.88 -8.56
CA ASP A 144 -4.64 1.98 -7.76
C ASP A 144 -4.85 2.52 -6.34
N LEU A 145 -5.99 2.16 -5.76
CA LEU A 145 -6.40 2.48 -4.40
C LEU A 145 -6.37 1.21 -3.54
N TRP A 146 -5.81 1.35 -2.34
CA TRP A 146 -5.86 0.35 -1.28
C TRP A 146 -6.55 0.92 -0.05
N TRP A 147 -7.57 0.22 0.46
CA TRP A 147 -8.28 0.68 1.64
C TRP A 147 -8.85 -0.46 2.48
N SER A 148 -8.57 -0.43 3.77
CA SER A 148 -9.17 -1.33 4.77
C SER A 148 -9.30 -0.67 6.13
N ARG A 149 -9.82 -1.43 7.09
CA ARG A 149 -9.83 -1.08 8.52
C ARG A 149 -8.48 -1.26 9.23
N GLY A 150 -7.42 -1.63 8.52
CA GLY A 150 -6.14 -2.04 9.08
C GLY A 150 -6.11 -3.52 9.50
N GLY A 151 -4.92 -3.97 9.91
CA GLY A 151 -4.67 -5.39 10.25
C GLY A 151 -4.63 -6.33 9.05
N THR A 152 -4.59 -5.78 7.83
CA THR A 152 -4.43 -6.54 6.59
C THR A 152 -2.95 -6.79 6.34
N VAL A 153 -2.61 -8.02 5.94
CA VAL A 153 -1.25 -8.41 5.55
C VAL A 153 -1.27 -8.66 4.04
N GLY A 154 -0.15 -8.37 3.38
CA GLY A 154 0.09 -8.84 2.03
C GLY A 154 1.16 -9.92 2.09
N CYS A 155 0.94 -11.04 1.39
CA CYS A 155 1.95 -12.07 1.23
C CYS A 155 3.25 -11.49 0.65
N LEU A 156 4.40 -12.07 1.00
CA LEU A 156 5.67 -11.72 0.36
C LEU A 156 5.59 -12.04 -1.14
N HIS A 157 5.89 -11.06 -1.99
CA HIS A 157 5.89 -11.18 -3.45
C HIS A 157 6.82 -10.12 -4.04
N PHE A 158 6.95 -10.13 -5.37
CA PHE A 158 7.54 -9.05 -6.14
C PHE A 158 6.60 -8.67 -7.29
N ASP A 159 6.68 -7.41 -7.70
CA ASP A 159 5.99 -6.89 -8.88
C ASP A 159 6.98 -6.74 -10.04
N LEU A 160 6.45 -6.73 -11.27
CA LEU A 160 7.24 -6.52 -12.49
C LEU A 160 7.43 -5.03 -12.85
N SER A 161 6.74 -4.13 -12.13
CA SER A 161 6.73 -2.70 -12.38
C SER A 161 7.24 -1.94 -11.15
N ASP A 162 7.84 -0.77 -11.37
CA ASP A 162 8.19 0.15 -10.29
C ASP A 162 6.92 0.70 -9.63
N ASN A 163 6.92 0.76 -8.29
CA ASN A 163 5.77 1.25 -7.51
C ASN A 163 6.08 2.57 -6.82
N LEU A 164 5.22 3.58 -7.03
CA LEU A 164 5.15 4.78 -6.20
C LEU A 164 3.96 4.66 -5.23
N HIS A 165 4.23 4.22 -4.00
CA HIS A 165 3.17 3.99 -3.01
C HIS A 165 2.93 5.22 -2.13
N CYS A 166 1.78 5.89 -2.32
CA CYS A 166 1.40 7.08 -1.57
C CYS A 166 0.48 6.73 -0.39
N GLN A 167 0.93 6.98 0.86
CA GLN A 167 0.10 6.81 2.05
C GLN A 167 -0.67 8.10 2.36
N VAL A 168 -2.00 8.08 2.16
CA VAL A 168 -2.87 9.23 2.45
C VAL A 168 -3.32 9.26 3.92
N ALA A 169 -3.78 8.11 4.45
CA ALA A 169 -4.24 8.00 5.84
C ALA A 169 -3.77 6.67 6.46
N GLY A 170 -3.49 6.68 7.77
CA GLY A 170 -3.05 5.50 8.51
C GLY A 170 -1.55 5.21 8.38
N ARG A 171 -1.17 3.94 8.52
CA ARG A 171 0.23 3.48 8.54
C ARG A 171 0.35 2.12 7.88
N LYS A 172 1.40 1.93 7.07
CA LYS A 172 1.78 0.65 6.48
C LYS A 172 3.19 0.27 6.93
N ASP A 173 3.33 -0.98 7.36
CA ASP A 173 4.62 -1.60 7.64
C ASP A 173 5.12 -2.30 6.38
N TRP A 174 6.38 -2.08 6.04
CA TRP A 174 7.03 -2.73 4.91
C TRP A 174 8.18 -3.60 5.39
N VAL A 175 8.22 -4.83 4.88
CA VAL A 175 9.39 -5.70 4.95
C VAL A 175 9.85 -5.87 3.50
N LEU A 176 11.07 -5.41 3.22
CA LEU A 176 11.62 -5.38 1.88
C LEU A 176 12.89 -6.22 1.84
N PHE A 177 13.04 -6.99 0.77
CA PHE A 177 14.26 -7.72 0.46
C PHE A 177 14.75 -7.27 -0.92
N PRO A 178 16.06 -7.00 -1.10
CA PRO A 178 16.57 -6.67 -2.41
C PRO A 178 16.46 -7.88 -3.35
N PRO A 179 16.37 -7.68 -4.68
CA PRO A 179 16.25 -8.78 -5.64
C PRO A 179 17.37 -9.83 -5.53
N ALA A 180 18.57 -9.44 -5.07
CA ALA A 180 19.69 -10.33 -4.83
C ALA A 180 19.40 -11.43 -3.78
N GLU A 181 18.45 -11.22 -2.88
CA GLU A 181 18.04 -12.18 -1.85
C GLU A 181 16.95 -13.15 -2.33
N ALA A 182 16.41 -13.01 -3.55
CA ALA A 182 15.26 -13.79 -4.02
C ALA A 182 15.45 -15.30 -3.90
N SER A 183 16.68 -15.82 -4.08
CA SER A 183 16.98 -17.24 -3.93
C SER A 183 16.82 -17.79 -2.51
N HIS A 184 16.72 -16.92 -1.50
CA HIS A 184 16.58 -17.28 -0.09
C HIS A 184 15.15 -17.18 0.44
N LEU A 185 14.21 -16.60 -0.34
CA LEU A 185 12.90 -16.21 0.18
C LEU A 185 11.80 -17.26 -0.03
N HIS A 186 12.04 -18.28 -0.87
CA HIS A 186 11.17 -19.46 -1.05
C HIS A 186 9.65 -19.17 -1.06
N PHE A 187 9.24 -18.10 -1.75
CA PHE A 187 7.83 -17.76 -1.96
C PHE A 187 7.31 -18.36 -3.27
#